data_AF-A0A9E4VSF0-F1
#
_entry.id   AF-A0A9E4VSF0-F1
#
_cell.length_a   1.000
_cell.length_b   1.000
_cell.length_c   1.000
_cell.angle_alpha   90.00
_cell.angle_beta   90.00
_cell.angle_gamma   90.00
#
_symmetry.space_group_name_H-M   'P 1'
#
loop_
_entity.id
_entity.type
_entity.pdbx_description
1 polymer ?
#
loop_
_entity_poly.entity_id
_entity_poly.type
_entity_poly.pdbx_seq_one_letter_code
_entity_poly.pdbx_strand_id
1 'polypeptide(L)'
;MSDKATSQQILSSPRKFLFAVLALALSLSLACSSTATTTPAEPPAVVPKASKAGELTPILATTVLNVGVQRVAFLLTSPKALIKVPEVTVSSVFLGEGPAAEETRQAGFHLWPYGVRGSYVTEFTFDRPGRWRLDIKVDHPEAQGRAQIEVDVTESGGVPQIGSIPPLSNNKTLGVVGELPKLTTDYSPDPDLYQITIADAVATSQPTVIVFASPAFCTSPTCGPQTDTLSQLKEAHVGEANFIHVEIYDNPDEIQGDLSRGTLSQPVQDWGISAIPGWFNESWTFVLDREGRVTQRFEGYATLDELEEALQEVLAPA
;
A
#
# COMPACT_ATOMS: atom_id res chain seq x y z
N MET A 1 74.04 2.67 -29.45
CA MET A 1 72.95 1.93 -30.12
C MET A 1 71.94 2.96 -30.58
N SER A 2 71.85 3.11 -31.90
CA SER A 2 71.06 4.12 -32.64
C SER A 2 69.58 4.10 -32.24
N ASP A 3 68.85 5.20 -32.01
CA ASP A 3 68.65 6.48 -32.71
C ASP A 3 67.52 6.42 -33.79
N LYS A 4 66.51 7.28 -33.57
CA LYS A 4 65.60 7.98 -34.52
C LYS A 4 64.55 7.25 -35.41
N ALA A 5 63.29 7.61 -35.13
CA ALA A 5 62.44 8.55 -35.88
C ALA A 5 62.12 8.37 -37.39
N THR A 6 60.87 8.73 -37.72
CA THR A 6 60.41 9.50 -38.90
C THR A 6 59.68 8.76 -40.04
N SER A 7 58.36 9.00 -40.10
CA SER A 7 57.58 9.60 -41.21
C SER A 7 57.87 9.22 -42.68
N GLN A 8 56.85 8.79 -43.44
CA GLN A 8 56.14 9.61 -44.45
C GLN A 8 55.30 8.76 -45.44
N GLN A 9 54.21 9.40 -45.88
CA GLN A 9 53.27 9.01 -46.94
C GLN A 9 53.93 8.80 -48.31
N ILE A 10 53.35 7.93 -49.16
CA ILE A 10 53.34 8.14 -50.61
C ILE A 10 51.99 7.71 -51.21
N LEU A 11 51.40 8.62 -51.99
CA LEU A 11 50.20 8.49 -52.81
C LEU A 11 50.39 7.55 -54.01
N SER A 12 49.31 6.93 -54.50
CA SER A 12 48.85 7.10 -55.90
C SER A 12 47.65 6.19 -56.23
N SER A 13 46.63 6.79 -56.85
CA SER A 13 45.56 6.12 -57.61
C SER A 13 46.01 5.97 -59.09
N PRO A 14 45.15 5.75 -60.12
CA PRO A 14 43.77 5.24 -60.22
C PRO A 14 43.58 4.25 -61.41
N ARG A 15 42.31 4.01 -61.80
CA ARG A 15 41.75 3.63 -63.14
C ARG A 15 41.38 2.16 -63.31
N LYS A 16 40.07 1.84 -63.23
CA LYS A 16 39.03 1.90 -64.30
C LYS A 16 39.33 0.91 -65.43
N PHE A 17 38.49 -0.10 -65.65
CA PHE A 17 37.71 -0.25 -66.89
C PHE A 17 36.62 -1.34 -66.79
N LEU A 18 35.52 -1.00 -67.45
CA LEU A 18 34.24 -1.66 -67.75
C LEU A 18 34.39 -3.04 -68.41
N PHE A 19 33.44 -3.97 -68.22
CA PHE A 19 32.60 -4.59 -69.27
C PHE A 19 31.61 -5.61 -68.67
N ALA A 20 30.41 -5.62 -69.24
CA ALA A 20 29.24 -6.41 -68.84
C ALA A 20 29.25 -7.84 -69.41
N VAL A 21 28.40 -8.74 -68.87
CA VAL A 21 27.34 -9.51 -69.60
C VAL A 21 26.90 -10.81 -68.86
N LEU A 22 25.58 -10.92 -68.71
CA LEU A 22 24.64 -12.07 -68.60
C LEU A 22 24.76 -13.18 -67.51
N ALA A 23 23.73 -13.18 -66.66
CA ALA A 23 22.71 -14.22 -66.44
C ALA A 23 23.10 -15.68 -66.14
N LEU A 24 22.77 -16.14 -64.93
CA LEU A 24 21.99 -17.37 -64.75
C LEU A 24 21.30 -17.38 -63.37
N ALA A 25 19.99 -17.64 -63.36
CA ALA A 25 19.17 -17.76 -62.18
C ALA A 25 19.42 -19.10 -61.47
N LEU A 26 19.62 -19.07 -60.16
CA LEU A 26 19.46 -20.25 -59.29
C LEU A 26 18.88 -19.79 -57.94
N SER A 27 17.65 -20.22 -57.69
CA SER A 27 16.90 -20.02 -56.46
C SER A 27 17.52 -20.81 -55.30
N LEU A 28 18.01 -20.12 -54.26
CA LEU A 28 18.27 -20.69 -52.94
C LEU A 28 17.52 -19.87 -51.89
N SER A 29 16.52 -20.51 -51.28
CA SER A 29 15.84 -20.03 -50.07
C SER A 29 16.78 -20.10 -48.87
N LEU A 30 17.27 -18.95 -48.43
CA LEU A 30 18.00 -18.78 -47.17
C LEU A 30 16.99 -18.57 -46.04
N ALA A 31 16.83 -19.59 -45.21
CA ALA A 31 16.21 -19.46 -43.90
C ALA A 31 17.20 -18.74 -42.96
N CYS A 32 17.04 -17.43 -42.79
CA CYS A 32 17.75 -16.67 -41.77
C CYS A 32 17.01 -16.81 -40.43
N SER A 33 17.56 -17.63 -39.56
CA SER A 33 17.23 -17.68 -38.13
C SER A 33 17.81 -16.45 -37.44
N SER A 34 16.96 -15.46 -37.16
CA SER A 34 17.28 -14.30 -36.34
C SER A 34 17.19 -14.68 -34.86
N THR A 35 18.32 -14.79 -34.18
CA THR A 35 18.39 -14.81 -32.72
C THR A 35 17.93 -13.44 -32.18
N ALA A 36 16.71 -13.40 -31.66
CA ALA A 36 16.20 -12.25 -30.93
C ALA A 36 16.77 -12.25 -29.50
N THR A 37 17.45 -11.17 -29.15
CA THR A 37 17.84 -10.82 -27.79
C THR A 37 16.59 -10.75 -26.92
N THR A 38 16.51 -11.57 -25.87
CA THR A 38 15.40 -11.56 -24.92
C THR A 38 15.52 -10.34 -24.00
N THR A 39 14.66 -9.34 -24.23
CA THR A 39 14.33 -8.31 -23.25
C THR A 39 13.75 -8.98 -21.99
N PRO A 40 14.17 -8.62 -20.77
CA PRO A 40 13.53 -9.10 -19.54
C PRO A 40 12.04 -8.72 -19.56
N ALA A 41 11.17 -9.71 -19.38
CA ALA A 41 9.73 -9.50 -19.29
C ALA A 41 9.41 -8.68 -18.04
N GLU A 42 8.76 -7.54 -18.26
CA GLU A 42 8.08 -6.76 -17.22
C GLU A 42 7.01 -7.64 -16.56
N PRO A 43 6.89 -7.67 -15.22
CA PRO A 43 5.85 -8.44 -14.55
C PRO A 43 4.47 -7.92 -14.99
N PRO A 44 3.46 -8.79 -15.11
CA PRO A 44 2.16 -8.39 -15.63
C PRO A 44 1.52 -7.38 -14.68
N ALA A 45 1.39 -6.14 -15.14
CA ALA A 45 0.47 -5.18 -14.55
C ALA A 45 -0.94 -5.81 -14.54
N VAL A 46 -1.63 -5.75 -13.40
CA VAL A 46 -3.04 -6.07 -13.31
C VAL A 46 -3.78 -5.07 -14.19
N VAL A 47 -4.11 -5.46 -15.42
CA VAL A 47 -4.90 -4.63 -16.34
C VAL A 47 -6.37 -4.77 -15.93
N PRO A 48 -7.03 -3.74 -15.38
CA PRO A 48 -8.47 -3.80 -15.18
C PRO A 48 -9.13 -3.94 -16.55
N LYS A 49 -9.99 -4.96 -16.67
CA LYS A 49 -10.77 -5.22 -17.88
C LYS A 49 -11.67 -4.01 -18.16
N ALA A 50 -11.58 -3.46 -19.37
CA ALA A 50 -12.28 -2.23 -19.74
C ALA A 50 -13.81 -2.37 -19.58
N SER A 51 -14.36 -1.53 -18.72
CA SER A 51 -15.77 -1.35 -18.41
C SER A 51 -16.43 -0.42 -19.46
N LYS A 52 -17.65 -0.76 -19.92
CA LYS A 52 -18.53 0.03 -20.80
C LYS A 52 -18.74 1.45 -20.26
N ALA A 53 -19.00 2.41 -21.16
CA ALA A 53 -19.29 3.79 -20.78
C ALA A 53 -20.50 3.87 -19.82
N GLY A 54 -20.26 4.42 -18.62
CA GLY A 54 -21.24 4.48 -17.51
C GLY A 54 -21.05 3.42 -16.42
N GLU A 55 -20.07 2.53 -16.58
CA GLU A 55 -19.78 1.47 -15.62
C GLU A 55 -18.85 1.99 -14.52
N LEU A 56 -19.13 1.58 -13.28
CA LEU A 56 -18.41 2.03 -12.10
C LEU A 56 -17.09 1.26 -11.99
N THR A 57 -16.04 1.93 -11.52
CA THR A 57 -14.74 1.31 -11.29
C THR A 57 -14.42 1.35 -9.80
N PRO A 58 -14.37 0.18 -9.14
CA PRO A 58 -13.92 0.08 -7.76
C PRO A 58 -12.39 0.09 -7.70
N ILE A 59 -11.84 0.70 -6.66
CA ILE A 59 -10.41 0.68 -6.35
C ILE A 59 -10.29 0.22 -4.90
N LEU A 60 -9.78 -0.99 -4.71
CA LEU A 60 -9.60 -1.56 -3.38
C LEU A 60 -8.52 -0.79 -2.62
N ALA A 61 -8.83 -0.38 -1.39
CA ALA A 61 -7.85 0.22 -0.48
C ALA A 61 -7.32 -0.82 0.52
N THR A 62 -8.14 -1.76 0.96
CA THR A 62 -7.69 -2.88 1.81
C THR A 62 -7.30 -4.07 0.97
N THR A 63 -6.00 -4.25 0.75
CA THR A 63 -5.43 -5.30 -0.10
C THR A 63 -4.99 -6.54 0.67
N VAL A 64 -4.76 -6.42 1.98
CA VAL A 64 -4.36 -7.55 2.84
C VAL A 64 -5.58 -8.10 3.57
N LEU A 65 -6.21 -9.12 3.00
CA LEU A 65 -7.37 -9.80 3.58
C LEU A 65 -7.02 -11.21 4.06
N ASN A 66 -7.49 -11.53 5.27
CA ASN A 66 -7.31 -12.81 5.92
C ASN A 66 -8.64 -13.45 6.30
N VAL A 67 -8.61 -14.76 6.61
CA VAL A 67 -9.75 -15.46 7.19
C VAL A 67 -10.15 -14.79 8.52
N GLY A 68 -11.45 -14.65 8.76
CA GLY A 68 -12.04 -13.93 9.90
C GLY A 68 -12.77 -12.66 9.49
N VAL A 69 -13.12 -11.84 10.48
CA VAL A 69 -13.70 -10.51 10.26
C VAL A 69 -12.62 -9.59 9.72
N GLN A 70 -12.89 -8.93 8.60
CA GLN A 70 -11.97 -7.99 7.96
C GLN A 70 -12.72 -6.71 7.60
N ARG A 71 -12.13 -5.56 7.98
CA ARG A 71 -12.49 -4.28 7.41
C ARG A 71 -12.16 -4.26 5.93
N VAL A 72 -13.10 -3.83 5.10
CA VAL A 72 -12.93 -3.68 3.65
C VAL A 72 -13.19 -2.23 3.28
N ALA A 73 -12.14 -1.54 2.87
CA ALA A 73 -12.21 -0.18 2.33
C ALA A 73 -11.99 -0.16 0.82
N PHE A 74 -12.78 0.64 0.10
CA PHE A 74 -12.63 0.83 -1.35
C PHE A 74 -13.14 2.20 -1.80
N LEU A 75 -12.57 2.71 -2.88
CA LEU A 75 -13.08 3.88 -3.59
C LEU A 75 -13.97 3.41 -4.74
N LEU A 76 -14.93 4.23 -5.13
CA LEU A 76 -15.80 3.96 -6.27
C LEU A 76 -15.82 5.15 -7.20
N THR A 77 -15.44 4.95 -8.46
CA THR A 77 -15.35 6.04 -9.45
C THR A 77 -16.27 5.78 -10.63
N SER A 78 -16.72 6.86 -11.24
CA SER A 78 -17.26 6.88 -12.60
C SER A 78 -16.26 7.54 -13.54
N PRO A 79 -16.47 7.51 -14.86
CA PRO A 79 -15.63 8.26 -15.80
C PRO A 79 -15.56 9.78 -15.54
N LYS A 80 -16.47 10.34 -14.73
CA LYS A 80 -16.57 11.78 -14.46
C LYS A 80 -16.05 12.19 -13.09
N ALA A 81 -16.26 11.35 -12.07
CA ALA A 81 -16.02 11.73 -10.67
C ALA A 81 -15.99 10.50 -9.74
N LEU A 82 -15.46 10.71 -8.54
CA LEU A 82 -15.65 9.82 -7.39
C LEU A 82 -17.15 9.78 -7.02
N ILE A 83 -17.67 8.57 -6.78
CA ILE A 83 -19.00 8.35 -6.24
C ILE A 83 -18.93 8.56 -4.72
N LYS A 84 -19.78 9.46 -4.21
CA LYS A 84 -19.78 9.90 -2.80
C LYS A 84 -21.18 9.82 -2.17
N VAL A 85 -22.05 8.97 -2.71
CA VAL A 85 -23.37 8.76 -2.09
C VAL A 85 -23.18 8.13 -0.71
N PRO A 86 -24.04 8.40 0.28
CA PRO A 86 -23.76 8.07 1.68
C PRO A 86 -23.48 6.59 1.94
N GLU A 87 -24.18 5.71 1.22
CA GLU A 87 -24.04 4.27 1.36
C GLU A 87 -24.15 3.55 0.02
N VAL A 88 -23.52 2.39 -0.07
CA VAL A 88 -23.66 1.44 -1.18
C VAL A 88 -23.84 0.03 -0.64
N THR A 89 -24.56 -0.81 -1.39
CA THR A 89 -24.73 -2.22 -1.02
C THR A 89 -23.59 -3.03 -1.61
N VAL A 90 -22.93 -3.85 -0.79
CA VAL A 90 -21.81 -4.70 -1.20
C VAL A 90 -22.13 -6.13 -0.80
N SER A 91 -21.89 -7.08 -1.71
CA SER A 91 -22.01 -8.52 -1.40
C SER A 91 -20.67 -9.21 -1.64
N SER A 92 -20.17 -9.96 -0.66
CA SER A 92 -19.02 -10.84 -0.83
C SER A 92 -19.49 -12.18 -1.38
N VAL A 93 -18.79 -12.74 -2.37
CA VAL A 93 -19.14 -14.01 -3.02
C VAL A 93 -17.88 -14.86 -3.17
N PHE A 94 -17.89 -16.07 -2.61
CA PHE A 94 -16.77 -17.00 -2.81
C PHE A 94 -16.74 -17.54 -4.24
N LEU A 95 -15.56 -17.48 -4.89
CA LEU A 95 -15.37 -17.92 -6.28
C LEU A 95 -14.68 -19.31 -6.40
N GLY A 96 -14.31 -19.92 -5.28
CA GLY A 96 -13.67 -21.24 -5.26
C GLY A 96 -14.64 -22.41 -5.31
N GLU A 97 -14.09 -23.63 -5.26
CA GLU A 97 -14.88 -24.85 -5.13
C GLU A 97 -15.36 -25.02 -3.69
N GLY A 98 -16.64 -25.35 -3.50
CA GLY A 98 -17.23 -25.57 -2.18
C GLY A 98 -18.65 -25.02 -2.06
N PRO A 99 -19.21 -25.01 -0.84
CA PRO A 99 -20.48 -24.34 -0.57
C PRO A 99 -20.41 -22.87 -0.98
N ALA A 100 -21.47 -22.35 -1.58
CA ALA A 100 -21.59 -20.92 -1.81
C ALA A 100 -21.61 -20.19 -0.46
N ALA A 101 -20.72 -19.22 -0.30
CA ALA A 101 -20.73 -18.27 0.81
C ALA A 101 -21.03 -16.89 0.21
N GLU A 102 -22.07 -16.25 0.75
CA GLU A 102 -22.48 -14.90 0.36
C GLU A 102 -22.91 -14.13 1.60
N GLU A 103 -22.39 -12.91 1.74
CA GLU A 103 -22.76 -11.97 2.78
C GLU A 103 -23.01 -10.61 2.13
N THR A 104 -24.14 -9.97 2.45
CA THR A 104 -24.46 -8.62 1.98
C THR A 104 -24.41 -7.64 3.15
N ARG A 105 -23.78 -6.48 2.91
CA ARG A 105 -23.65 -5.37 3.86
C ARG A 105 -23.89 -4.03 3.17
N GLN A 106 -24.19 -3.01 3.97
CA GLN A 106 -24.05 -1.63 3.54
C GLN A 106 -22.62 -1.17 3.85
N ALA A 107 -22.01 -0.45 2.92
CA ALA A 107 -20.75 0.24 3.12
C ALA A 107 -21.02 1.74 3.18
N GLY A 108 -20.63 2.37 4.29
CA GLY A 108 -20.76 3.81 4.52
C GLY A 108 -19.62 4.57 3.86
N PHE A 109 -19.90 5.77 3.34
CA PHE A 109 -18.88 6.64 2.75
C PHE A 109 -18.23 7.52 3.82
N HIS A 110 -16.92 7.38 3.99
CA HIS A 110 -16.11 8.18 4.90
C HIS A 110 -15.27 9.18 4.09
N LEU A 111 -15.45 10.47 4.37
CA LEU A 111 -14.60 11.51 3.82
C LEU A 111 -13.21 11.42 4.42
N TRP A 112 -12.20 11.48 3.56
CA TRP A 112 -10.83 11.68 4.00
C TRP A 112 -10.60 13.16 4.30
N PRO A 113 -9.56 13.47 5.10
CA PRO A 113 -9.17 14.84 5.39
C PRO A 113 -8.94 15.66 4.10
N TYR A 114 -9.19 16.96 4.21
CA TYR A 114 -9.25 17.92 3.09
C TYR A 114 -10.45 17.75 2.14
N GLY A 115 -11.38 16.81 2.41
CA GLY A 115 -12.76 16.79 1.88
C GLY A 115 -12.94 16.44 0.40
N VAL A 116 -11.84 16.23 -0.33
CA VAL A 116 -11.87 15.95 -1.78
C VAL A 116 -12.03 14.47 -2.10
N ARG A 117 -11.56 13.57 -1.23
CA ARG A 117 -11.55 12.12 -1.39
C ARG A 117 -12.24 11.43 -0.21
N GLY A 118 -12.46 10.13 -0.33
CA GLY A 118 -13.06 9.31 0.70
C GLY A 118 -13.18 7.87 0.22
N SER A 119 -13.45 6.97 1.15
CA SER A 119 -13.61 5.54 0.89
C SER A 119 -14.94 5.04 1.45
N TYR A 120 -15.52 4.07 0.77
CA TYR A 120 -16.54 3.22 1.34
C TYR A 120 -15.89 2.22 2.28
N VAL A 121 -16.47 2.02 3.46
CA VAL A 121 -15.99 1.07 4.46
C VAL A 121 -17.13 0.17 4.92
N THR A 122 -16.84 -1.11 5.08
CA THR A 122 -17.70 -2.09 5.74
C THR A 122 -16.85 -3.22 6.31
N GLU A 123 -17.46 -4.15 7.03
CA GLU A 123 -16.79 -5.36 7.50
C GLU A 123 -17.44 -6.61 6.89
N PHE A 124 -16.60 -7.58 6.51
CA PHE A 124 -17.03 -8.89 6.04
C PHE A 124 -16.37 -9.99 6.85
N THR A 125 -17.07 -11.11 7.02
CA THR A 125 -16.47 -12.33 7.57
C THR A 125 -16.08 -13.26 6.43
N PHE A 126 -14.78 -13.45 6.23
CA PHE A 126 -14.28 -14.44 5.29
C PHE A 126 -13.99 -15.75 6.01
N ASP A 127 -14.77 -16.79 5.72
CA ASP A 127 -14.74 -18.04 6.47
C ASP A 127 -13.66 -19.04 5.99
N ARG A 128 -13.01 -18.75 4.85
CA ARG A 128 -12.00 -19.62 4.23
C ARG A 128 -11.09 -18.84 3.27
N PRO A 129 -9.87 -19.34 3.02
CA PRO A 129 -8.97 -18.72 2.05
C PRO A 129 -9.44 -19.00 0.61
N GLY A 130 -9.02 -18.14 -0.31
CA GLY A 130 -9.25 -18.27 -1.74
C GLY A 130 -9.70 -16.97 -2.40
N ARG A 131 -10.15 -17.08 -3.64
CA ARG A 131 -10.67 -15.95 -4.41
C ARG A 131 -12.10 -15.64 -4.02
N TRP A 132 -12.35 -14.39 -3.73
CA TRP A 132 -13.67 -13.83 -3.47
C TRP A 132 -13.94 -12.70 -4.47
N ARG A 133 -15.22 -12.39 -4.68
CA ARG A 133 -15.67 -11.22 -5.45
C ARG A 133 -16.51 -10.34 -4.55
N LEU A 134 -16.29 -9.04 -4.64
CA LEU A 134 -17.19 -8.04 -4.07
C LEU A 134 -18.07 -7.48 -5.18
N ASP A 135 -19.38 -7.73 -5.07
CA ASP A 135 -20.40 -7.20 -5.95
C ASP A 135 -20.97 -5.92 -5.34
N ILE A 136 -20.65 -4.77 -5.94
CA ILE A 136 -21.03 -3.44 -5.45
C ILE A 136 -22.21 -2.92 -6.26
N LYS A 137 -23.28 -2.51 -5.57
CA LYS A 137 -24.48 -1.89 -6.16
C LYS A 137 -24.67 -0.49 -5.58
N VAL A 138 -24.72 0.49 -6.47
CA VAL A 138 -25.12 1.86 -6.15
C VAL A 138 -26.56 2.06 -6.61
N ASP A 139 -27.42 2.44 -5.68
CA ASP A 139 -28.85 2.67 -5.93
C ASP A 139 -29.29 3.95 -5.22
N HIS A 140 -28.88 5.09 -5.77
CA HIS A 140 -29.13 6.41 -5.20
C HIS A 140 -29.62 7.39 -6.28
N PRO A 141 -30.47 8.38 -5.97
CA PRO A 141 -30.94 9.37 -6.96
C PRO A 141 -29.81 10.10 -7.70
N GLU A 142 -28.66 10.31 -7.05
CA GLU A 142 -27.50 11.00 -7.63
C GLU A 142 -26.55 10.09 -8.41
N ALA A 143 -26.58 8.77 -8.17
CA ALA A 143 -25.70 7.81 -8.83
C ALA A 143 -26.32 6.41 -8.83
N GLN A 144 -26.23 5.72 -9.96
CA GLN A 144 -26.65 4.33 -10.10
C GLN A 144 -25.61 3.54 -10.87
N GLY A 145 -25.45 2.27 -10.53
CA GLY A 145 -24.56 1.39 -11.26
C GLY A 145 -24.15 0.17 -10.47
N ARG A 146 -23.32 -0.64 -11.11
CA ARG A 146 -22.71 -1.82 -10.51
C ARG A 146 -21.22 -1.85 -10.82
N ALA A 147 -20.47 -2.44 -9.90
CA ALA A 147 -19.06 -2.69 -10.00
C ALA A 147 -18.76 -4.07 -9.41
N GLN A 148 -17.68 -4.68 -9.86
CA GLN A 148 -17.16 -5.92 -9.29
C GLN A 148 -15.66 -5.79 -9.08
N ILE A 149 -15.16 -6.33 -7.99
CA ILE A 149 -13.71 -6.48 -7.74
C ILE A 149 -13.43 -7.85 -7.15
N GLU A 150 -12.43 -8.54 -7.69
CA GLU A 150 -11.94 -9.79 -7.10
C GLU A 150 -10.92 -9.46 -6.02
N VAL A 151 -10.95 -10.22 -4.94
CA VAL A 151 -10.03 -10.11 -3.80
C VAL A 151 -9.52 -11.50 -3.43
N ASP A 152 -8.26 -11.56 -3.00
CA ASP A 152 -7.65 -12.80 -2.51
C ASP A 152 -7.64 -12.78 -0.99
N VAL A 153 -8.24 -13.80 -0.38
CA VAL A 153 -8.23 -14.02 1.07
C VAL A 153 -7.25 -15.12 1.39
N THR A 154 -6.34 -14.85 2.32
CA THR A 154 -5.31 -15.82 2.75
C THR A 154 -5.57 -16.33 4.16
N GLU A 155 -5.13 -17.55 4.49
CA GLU A 155 -5.32 -18.12 5.83
C GLU A 155 -4.70 -17.24 6.91
N SER A 156 -3.51 -16.71 6.63
CA SER A 156 -2.75 -15.80 7.49
C SER A 156 -1.85 -14.93 6.62
N GLY A 157 -1.53 -13.72 7.08
CA GLY A 157 -0.67 -12.76 6.38
C GLY A 157 0.65 -12.51 7.10
N GLY A 158 1.56 -11.81 6.41
CA GLY A 158 2.86 -11.39 6.98
C GLY A 158 2.77 -10.23 7.99
N VAL A 159 1.64 -9.53 8.00
CA VAL A 159 1.33 -8.44 8.95
C VAL A 159 0.61 -9.00 10.18
N PRO A 160 0.83 -8.47 11.40
CA PRO A 160 0.13 -8.90 12.59
C PRO A 160 -1.39 -9.02 12.40
N GLN A 161 -1.92 -10.14 12.89
CA GLN A 161 -3.31 -10.54 12.74
C GLN A 161 -4.09 -10.19 14.00
N ILE A 162 -5.40 -9.98 13.84
CA ILE A 162 -6.31 -9.87 14.99
C ILE A 162 -6.15 -11.11 15.88
N GLY A 163 -6.03 -10.90 17.19
CA GLY A 163 -5.78 -11.90 18.24
C GLY A 163 -4.30 -12.25 18.48
N SER A 164 -3.40 -11.86 17.58
CA SER A 164 -1.95 -12.11 17.73
C SER A 164 -1.28 -11.03 18.58
N ILE A 165 -0.16 -11.39 19.23
CA ILE A 165 0.76 -10.42 19.83
C ILE A 165 1.75 -10.02 18.72
N PRO A 166 1.83 -8.73 18.34
CA PRO A 166 2.74 -8.29 17.29
C PRO A 166 4.20 -8.26 17.81
N PRO A 167 5.18 -8.01 16.93
CA PRO A 167 6.55 -7.75 17.36
C PRO A 167 6.61 -6.59 18.37
N LEU A 168 7.18 -6.85 19.54
CA LEU A 168 7.42 -5.84 20.59
C LEU A 168 8.64 -5.00 20.22
N SER A 169 8.47 -4.12 19.24
CA SER A 169 9.55 -3.35 18.63
C SER A 169 10.13 -2.30 19.58
N ASN A 170 11.45 -2.13 19.53
CA ASN A 170 12.17 -1.03 20.17
C ASN A 170 12.33 0.13 19.17
N ASN A 171 11.21 0.75 18.75
CA ASN A 171 11.23 1.91 17.86
C ASN A 171 12.01 3.08 18.49
N LYS A 172 12.49 4.00 17.64
CA LYS A 172 13.15 5.22 18.11
C LYS A 172 12.16 6.07 18.92
N THR A 173 12.66 6.69 19.98
CA THR A 173 11.91 7.63 20.84
C THR A 173 12.65 8.95 20.97
N LEU A 174 11.93 10.00 21.36
CA LEU A 174 12.49 11.32 21.58
C LEU A 174 13.55 11.32 22.69
N GLY A 175 13.37 10.52 23.75
CA GLY A 175 14.35 10.39 24.83
C GLY A 175 15.70 9.80 24.40
N VAL A 176 15.71 8.98 23.33
CA VAL A 176 16.94 8.33 22.82
C VAL A 176 17.61 9.16 21.73
N VAL A 177 16.82 9.68 20.78
CA VAL A 177 17.34 10.36 19.58
C VAL A 177 17.52 11.86 19.79
N GLY A 178 16.73 12.47 20.68
CA GLY A 178 16.85 13.86 21.11
C GLY A 178 16.19 14.90 20.20
N GLU A 179 15.85 14.58 18.95
CA GLU A 179 15.34 15.54 17.97
C GLU A 179 14.23 14.94 17.10
N LEU A 180 13.09 15.62 17.00
CA LEU A 180 11.92 15.16 16.22
C LEU A 180 12.18 14.96 14.73
N PRO A 181 12.98 15.79 14.03
CA PRO A 181 13.26 15.58 12.60
C PRO A 181 13.93 14.24 12.29
N LYS A 182 14.58 13.59 13.27
CA LYS A 182 15.18 12.26 13.13
C LYS A 182 14.19 11.11 13.41
N LEU A 183 12.97 11.43 13.84
CA LEU A 183 11.93 10.47 14.22
C LEU A 183 10.77 10.45 13.25
N THR A 184 10.56 11.55 12.51
CA THR A 184 9.41 11.66 11.60
C THR A 184 9.65 12.68 10.51
N THR A 185 8.97 12.44 9.39
CA THR A 185 8.85 13.34 8.25
C THR A 185 7.70 14.34 8.39
N ASP A 186 6.90 14.24 9.45
CA ASP A 186 5.88 15.24 9.79
C ASP A 186 6.52 16.63 9.97
N TYR A 187 5.88 17.64 9.41
CA TYR A 187 6.31 19.03 9.51
C TYR A 187 5.95 19.67 10.87
N SER A 188 4.87 19.22 11.51
CA SER A 188 4.40 19.74 12.81
C SER A 188 4.04 18.60 13.76
N PRO A 189 5.02 17.72 14.10
CA PRO A 189 4.73 16.51 14.87
C PRO A 189 4.26 16.81 16.29
N ASP A 190 3.30 16.01 16.76
CA ASP A 190 2.98 15.89 18.18
C ASP A 190 4.11 15.12 18.90
N PRO A 191 4.89 15.76 19.79
CA PRO A 191 5.99 15.11 20.47
C PRO A 191 5.56 13.93 21.35
N ASP A 192 4.31 13.91 21.82
CA ASP A 192 3.81 12.87 22.73
C ASP A 192 3.74 11.49 22.06
N LEU A 193 3.64 11.45 20.73
CA LEU A 193 3.59 10.21 19.95
C LEU A 193 4.93 9.45 19.88
N TYR A 194 6.02 10.03 20.42
CA TYR A 194 7.38 9.50 20.32
C TYR A 194 8.04 9.28 21.70
N GLN A 195 7.25 9.19 22.77
CA GLN A 195 7.79 9.10 24.13
C GLN A 195 8.16 7.68 24.56
N ILE A 196 7.53 6.66 23.97
CA ILE A 196 7.61 5.28 24.43
C ILE A 196 7.83 4.31 23.25
N THR A 197 8.45 3.17 23.52
CA THR A 197 8.56 2.08 22.54
C THR A 197 7.28 1.24 22.52
N ILE A 198 7.03 0.49 21.45
CA ILE A 198 5.93 -0.48 21.41
C ILE A 198 6.11 -1.54 22.51
N ALA A 199 7.34 -2.00 22.74
CA ALA A 199 7.66 -2.97 23.80
C ALA A 199 7.29 -2.44 25.19
N ASP A 200 7.66 -1.20 25.51
CA ASP A 200 7.38 -0.58 26.80
C ASP A 200 5.89 -0.24 26.96
N ALA A 201 5.21 0.15 25.87
CA ALA A 201 3.78 0.45 25.88
C ALA A 201 2.94 -0.79 26.24
N VAL A 202 3.25 -1.95 25.64
CA VAL A 202 2.59 -3.21 26.03
C VAL A 202 2.87 -3.56 27.49
N ALA A 203 4.08 -3.27 27.99
CA ALA A 203 4.43 -3.51 29.39
C ALA A 203 3.65 -2.62 30.39
N THR A 204 3.04 -1.50 29.95
CA THR A 204 2.18 -0.69 30.82
C THR A 204 0.80 -1.31 31.06
N SER A 205 0.44 -2.37 30.32
CA SER A 205 -0.88 -3.02 30.36
C SER A 205 -2.04 -2.06 30.06
N GLN A 206 -1.78 -1.00 29.28
CA GLN A 206 -2.79 -0.11 28.74
C GLN A 206 -3.04 -0.46 27.27
N PRO A 207 -4.27 -0.26 26.76
CA PRO A 207 -4.50 -0.31 25.32
C PRO A 207 -3.54 0.60 24.57
N THR A 208 -3.17 0.23 23.35
CA THR A 208 -2.15 0.96 22.60
C THR A 208 -2.57 1.11 21.15
N VAL A 209 -2.58 2.33 20.63
CA VAL A 209 -2.81 2.62 19.20
C VAL A 209 -1.50 2.98 18.53
N ILE A 210 -1.16 2.26 17.47
CA ILE A 210 0.11 2.38 16.75
C ILE A 210 -0.18 2.75 15.30
N VAL A 211 0.40 3.85 14.82
CA VAL A 211 0.37 4.23 13.40
C VAL A 211 1.76 4.07 12.81
N PHE A 212 1.89 3.26 11.77
CA PHE A 212 3.02 3.24 10.86
C PHE A 212 2.71 4.15 9.69
N ALA A 213 3.46 5.23 9.51
CA ALA A 213 3.22 6.19 8.44
C ALA A 213 4.49 6.96 8.06
N SER A 214 4.49 7.54 6.86
CA SER A 214 5.45 8.58 6.48
C SER A 214 4.67 9.83 6.08
N PRO A 215 4.42 10.75 7.02
CA PRO A 215 3.54 11.90 6.79
C PRO A 215 3.86 12.70 5.52
N ALA A 216 5.13 12.86 5.14
CA ALA A 216 5.53 13.63 3.97
C ALA A 216 5.80 12.80 2.68
N PHE A 217 5.93 11.48 2.77
CA PHE A 217 6.39 10.64 1.64
C PHE A 217 5.48 9.45 1.31
N CYS A 218 4.25 9.49 1.81
CA CYS A 218 3.23 8.51 1.53
C CYS A 218 2.84 8.49 0.04
N THR A 219 2.49 7.32 -0.48
CA THR A 219 2.00 7.18 -1.85
C THR A 219 0.60 7.79 -2.00
N SER A 220 -0.25 7.63 -0.99
CA SER A 220 -1.53 8.31 -0.86
C SER A 220 -1.42 9.57 0.00
N PRO A 221 -2.31 10.56 -0.14
CA PRO A 221 -2.28 11.77 0.68
C PRO A 221 -2.86 11.54 2.09
N THR A 222 -2.79 10.32 2.63
CA THR A 222 -3.48 9.96 3.88
C THR A 222 -2.57 9.72 5.08
N CYS A 223 -1.28 9.46 4.89
CA CYS A 223 -0.37 9.22 6.03
C CYS A 223 -0.28 10.41 7.01
N GLY A 224 -0.08 11.63 6.51
CA GLY A 224 -0.04 12.82 7.38
C GLY A 224 -1.36 12.97 8.16
N PRO A 225 -2.51 12.95 7.47
CA PRO A 225 -3.79 12.99 8.17
C PRO A 225 -4.07 11.80 9.10
N GLN A 226 -3.50 10.62 8.85
CA GLN A 226 -3.58 9.49 9.76
C GLN A 226 -2.83 9.78 11.07
N THR A 227 -1.63 10.36 10.99
CA THR A 227 -0.88 10.82 12.17
C THR A 227 -1.61 11.95 12.90
N ASP A 228 -2.23 12.90 12.20
CA ASP A 228 -3.08 13.93 12.81
C ASP A 228 -4.30 13.33 13.53
N THR A 229 -4.89 12.28 12.96
CA THR A 229 -6.02 11.56 13.55
C THR A 229 -5.59 10.84 14.83
N LEU A 230 -4.38 10.26 14.85
CA LEU A 230 -3.81 9.67 16.06
C LEU A 230 -3.59 10.72 17.16
N SER A 231 -3.07 11.90 16.81
CA SER A 231 -2.92 13.01 17.77
C SER A 231 -4.26 13.45 18.36
N GLN A 232 -5.31 13.56 17.54
CA GLN A 232 -6.66 13.90 17.99
C GLN A 232 -7.24 12.84 18.93
N LEU A 233 -7.08 11.55 18.59
CA LEU A 233 -7.51 10.44 19.45
C LEU A 233 -6.76 10.46 20.79
N LYS A 234 -5.45 10.72 20.77
CA LYS A 234 -4.62 10.89 21.98
C LYS A 234 -5.15 12.02 22.86
N GLU A 235 -5.50 13.17 22.29
CA GLU A 235 -6.05 14.31 23.03
C GLU A 235 -7.37 13.96 23.76
N ALA A 236 -8.19 13.08 23.18
CA ALA A 236 -9.44 12.61 23.78
C ALA A 236 -9.24 11.58 24.90
N HIS A 237 -8.15 10.80 24.86
CA HIS A 237 -7.92 9.62 25.73
C HIS A 237 -6.61 9.69 26.54
N VAL A 238 -6.22 10.90 26.97
CA VAL A 238 -5.00 11.10 27.75
C VAL A 238 -5.02 10.26 29.03
N GLY A 239 -4.07 9.33 29.15
CA GLY A 239 -3.90 8.46 30.32
C GLY A 239 -4.78 7.21 30.32
N GLU A 240 -5.59 7.01 29.28
CA GLU A 240 -6.42 5.81 29.11
C GLU A 240 -5.76 4.76 28.19
N ALA A 241 -4.91 5.22 27.27
CA ALA A 241 -4.18 4.40 26.31
C ALA A 241 -2.83 5.03 25.92
N ASN A 242 -1.95 4.23 25.32
CA ASN A 242 -0.72 4.70 24.69
C ASN A 242 -0.96 5.00 23.20
N PHE A 243 -0.28 6.01 22.66
CA PHE A 243 -0.38 6.41 21.25
C PHE A 243 1.01 6.56 20.67
N ILE A 244 1.31 5.84 19.59
CA ILE A 244 2.66 5.76 19.02
C ILE A 244 2.60 5.98 17.52
N HIS A 245 3.39 6.93 17.03
CA HIS A 245 3.72 7.01 15.61
C HIS A 245 5.09 6.38 15.36
N VAL A 246 5.15 5.46 14.40
CA VAL A 246 6.37 4.85 13.91
C VAL A 246 6.58 5.29 12.47
N GLU A 247 7.62 6.10 12.25
CA GLU A 247 8.01 6.51 10.92
C GLU A 247 8.46 5.31 10.08
N ILE A 248 8.03 5.29 8.81
CA ILE A 248 8.37 4.22 7.88
C ILE A 248 9.88 4.17 7.63
N TYR A 249 10.54 5.32 7.69
CA TYR A 249 11.97 5.47 7.46
C TYR A 249 12.77 5.64 8.75
N ASP A 250 13.94 5.01 8.80
CA ASP A 250 14.88 5.15 9.90
C ASP A 250 15.61 6.50 9.90
N ASN A 251 15.76 7.13 8.74
CA ASN A 251 16.54 8.36 8.53
C ASN A 251 15.71 9.50 7.91
N PRO A 252 14.59 9.92 8.52
CA PRO A 252 13.68 10.91 7.93
C PRO A 252 14.33 12.27 7.62
N ASP A 253 15.24 12.75 8.46
CA ASP A 253 15.98 14.01 8.28
C ASP A 253 16.97 13.97 7.10
N GLU A 254 17.40 12.77 6.70
CA GLU A 254 18.31 12.57 5.58
C GLU A 254 17.58 12.49 4.24
N ILE A 255 16.26 12.27 4.21
CA ILE A 255 15.51 12.15 2.96
C ILE A 255 15.56 13.46 2.16
N GLN A 256 15.29 14.60 2.80
CA GLN A 256 15.41 15.95 2.19
C GLN A 256 14.73 16.09 0.82
N GLY A 257 13.58 15.43 0.63
CA GLY A 257 12.82 15.44 -0.63
C GLY A 257 13.25 14.39 -1.66
N ASP A 258 14.31 13.63 -1.40
CA ASP A 258 14.78 12.52 -2.24
C ASP A 258 14.58 11.18 -1.51
N LEU A 259 13.46 10.53 -1.82
CA LEU A 259 13.06 9.28 -1.20
C LEU A 259 14.00 8.11 -1.48
N SER A 260 14.87 8.21 -2.50
CA SER A 260 15.90 7.20 -2.75
C SER A 260 16.96 7.13 -1.65
N ARG A 261 17.03 8.15 -0.80
CA ARG A 261 17.90 8.22 0.39
C ARG A 261 17.26 7.58 1.63
N GLY A 262 15.97 7.25 1.58
CA GLY A 262 15.24 6.66 2.69
C GLY A 262 15.64 5.21 2.93
N THR A 263 15.91 4.88 4.19
CA THR A 263 16.13 3.52 4.68
C THR A 263 14.94 3.12 5.51
N LEU A 264 14.31 1.96 5.23
CA LEU A 264 13.15 1.51 6.02
C LEU A 264 13.54 1.25 7.47
N SER A 265 12.68 1.66 8.41
CA SER A 265 12.86 1.39 9.82
C SER A 265 12.72 -0.11 10.13
N GLN A 266 13.45 -0.59 11.14
CA GLN A 266 13.39 -2.00 11.53
C GLN A 266 11.97 -2.45 11.92
N PRO A 267 11.17 -1.66 12.67
CA PRO A 267 9.78 -2.02 12.97
C PRO A 267 8.93 -2.31 11.73
N VAL A 268 9.06 -1.55 10.64
CA VAL A 268 8.30 -1.81 9.39
C VAL A 268 8.62 -3.20 8.81
N GLN A 269 9.88 -3.62 8.92
CA GLN A 269 10.34 -4.93 8.45
C GLN A 269 9.88 -6.05 9.40
N ASP A 270 10.04 -5.86 10.71
CA ASP A 270 9.67 -6.85 11.72
C ASP A 270 8.15 -7.13 11.71
N TRP A 271 7.35 -6.10 11.46
CA TRP A 271 5.90 -6.18 11.31
C TRP A 271 5.45 -6.72 9.95
N GLY A 272 6.38 -7.06 9.05
CA GLY A 272 6.09 -7.63 7.74
C GLY A 272 5.41 -6.68 6.75
N ILE A 273 5.30 -5.39 7.08
CA ILE A 273 4.62 -4.38 6.25
C ILE A 273 5.36 -4.22 4.92
N SER A 274 6.69 -4.12 4.94
CA SER A 274 7.50 -4.02 3.72
C SER A 274 7.54 -5.30 2.87
N ALA A 275 7.02 -6.41 3.38
CA ALA A 275 6.91 -7.67 2.66
C ALA A 275 5.55 -7.85 1.95
N ILE A 276 4.60 -6.92 2.14
CA ILE A 276 3.31 -6.95 1.45
C ILE A 276 3.56 -6.73 -0.06
N PRO A 277 3.09 -7.64 -0.93
CA PRO A 277 3.26 -7.49 -2.37
C PRO A 277 2.65 -6.18 -2.89
N GLY A 278 3.47 -5.36 -3.56
CA GLY A 278 3.03 -4.10 -4.16
C GLY A 278 2.80 -2.96 -3.17
N TRP A 279 3.03 -3.17 -1.87
CA TRP A 279 2.98 -2.09 -0.89
C TRP A 279 4.16 -1.14 -1.07
N PHE A 280 3.88 0.16 -0.99
CA PHE A 280 4.87 1.20 -1.01
C PHE A 280 4.36 2.42 -0.25
N ASN A 281 4.93 2.71 0.92
CA ASN A 281 4.65 3.91 1.72
C ASN A 281 3.17 4.21 1.94
N GLU A 282 2.40 3.21 2.35
CA GLU A 282 1.02 3.43 2.81
C GLU A 282 0.94 3.20 4.32
N SER A 283 0.02 3.90 4.97
CA SER A 283 -0.12 3.82 6.41
C SER A 283 -0.74 2.50 6.86
N TRP A 284 -0.36 2.07 8.05
CA TRP A 284 -1.03 1.02 8.80
C TRP A 284 -1.34 1.50 10.21
N THR A 285 -2.53 1.22 10.71
CA THR A 285 -2.89 1.49 12.10
C THR A 285 -3.26 0.19 12.79
N PHE A 286 -2.82 0.01 14.04
CA PHE A 286 -3.15 -1.13 14.88
C PHE A 286 -3.67 -0.66 16.23
N VAL A 287 -4.68 -1.36 16.74
CA VAL A 287 -5.17 -1.20 18.12
C VAL A 287 -4.84 -2.47 18.89
N LEU A 288 -4.16 -2.31 20.02
CA LEU A 288 -3.79 -3.39 20.92
C LEU A 288 -4.60 -3.32 22.21
N ASP A 289 -5.00 -4.47 22.73
CA ASP A 289 -5.61 -4.59 24.07
C ASP A 289 -4.56 -4.49 25.20
N ARG A 290 -5.01 -4.66 26.45
CA ARG A 290 -4.17 -4.57 27.66
C ARG A 290 -3.14 -5.69 27.76
N GLU A 291 -3.37 -6.80 27.07
CA GLU A 291 -2.47 -7.94 26.96
C GLU A 291 -1.50 -7.80 25.77
N GLY A 292 -1.60 -6.71 25.01
CA GLY A 292 -0.78 -6.42 23.84
C GLY A 292 -1.18 -7.20 22.59
N ARG A 293 -2.41 -7.75 22.51
CA ARG A 293 -2.92 -8.41 21.32
C ARG A 293 -3.58 -7.42 20.38
N VAL A 294 -3.38 -7.59 19.08
CA VAL A 294 -4.09 -6.82 18.06
C VAL A 294 -5.59 -7.12 18.14
N THR A 295 -6.42 -6.12 18.34
CA THR A 295 -7.88 -6.23 18.27
C THR A 295 -8.42 -5.70 16.96
N GLN A 296 -7.80 -4.64 16.42
CA GLN A 296 -8.12 -4.06 15.13
C GLN A 296 -6.88 -3.66 14.35
N ARG A 297 -7.01 -3.67 13.02
CA ARG A 297 -5.96 -3.25 12.09
C ARG A 297 -6.56 -2.55 10.88
N PHE A 298 -5.91 -1.50 10.42
CA PHE A 298 -6.38 -0.65 9.34
C PHE A 298 -5.26 -0.47 8.31
N GLU A 299 -5.52 -0.89 7.07
CA GLU A 299 -4.69 -0.56 5.93
C GLU A 299 -5.16 0.77 5.33
N GLY A 300 -4.23 1.71 5.16
CA GLY A 300 -4.51 3.07 4.72
C GLY A 300 -5.15 3.92 5.82
N TYR A 301 -6.05 4.82 5.41
CA TYR A 301 -6.72 5.75 6.31
C TYR A 301 -7.85 5.09 7.10
N ALA A 302 -7.87 5.37 8.41
CA ALA A 302 -8.97 5.12 9.32
C ALA A 302 -9.44 6.46 9.90
N THR A 303 -10.75 6.69 9.89
CA THR A 303 -11.33 7.89 10.46
C THR A 303 -11.16 7.93 11.98
N LEU A 304 -11.29 9.14 12.57
CA LEU A 304 -11.30 9.29 14.01
C LEU A 304 -12.40 8.42 14.65
N ASP A 305 -13.61 8.40 14.07
CA ASP A 305 -14.72 7.60 14.58
C ASP A 305 -14.42 6.09 14.57
N GLU A 306 -13.77 5.59 13.51
CA GLU A 306 -13.35 4.17 13.45
C GLU A 306 -12.29 3.83 14.49
N LEU A 307 -11.32 4.72 14.72
CA LEU A 307 -10.30 4.49 15.75
C LEU A 307 -10.87 4.62 17.17
N GLU A 308 -11.80 5.56 17.37
CA GLU A 308 -12.54 5.73 18.62
C GLU A 308 -13.32 4.46 18.94
N GLU A 309 -14.11 3.94 18.00
CA GLU A 309 -14.88 2.69 18.17
C GLU A 309 -13.96 1.53 18.53
N ALA A 310 -12.88 1.32 17.78
CA ALA A 310 -11.92 0.25 18.04
C ALA A 310 -11.20 0.40 19.40
N LEU A 311 -10.91 1.64 19.83
CA LEU A 311 -10.29 1.90 21.13
C LEU A 311 -11.28 1.66 22.28
N GLN A 312 -12.54 2.09 22.13
CA GLN A 312 -13.57 1.91 23.15
C GLN A 312 -13.83 0.43 23.47
N GLU A 313 -13.78 -0.45 22.46
CA GLU A 313 -13.91 -1.89 22.64
C GLU A 313 -12.88 -2.47 23.63
N VAL A 314 -11.67 -1.92 23.64
CA VAL A 314 -10.58 -2.38 24.52
C VAL A 314 -10.43 -1.55 25.80
N LEU A 315 -11.02 -0.36 25.86
CA LEU A 315 -11.12 0.44 27.08
C LEU A 315 -12.17 -0.11 28.05
N ALA A 316 -13.25 -0.69 27.53
CA ALA A 316 -14.25 -1.34 28.37
C ALA A 316 -13.61 -2.44 29.27
N PRO A 317 -14.05 -2.57 30.53
CA PRO A 317 -13.64 -3.70 31.35
C PRO A 317 -14.16 -5.01 30.75
N ALA A 318 -13.28 -6.00 30.59
CA ALA A 318 -13.59 -7.34 30.10
C ALA A 318 -14.56 -8.10 31.03
#